data_AF-A0A8X6PA73-F1
#
_entry.id   AF-A0A8X6PA73-F1
#
_cell.length_a   1.000
_cell.length_b   1.000
_cell.length_c   1.000
_cell.angle_alpha   90.00
_cell.angle_beta   90.00
_cell.angle_gamma   90.00
#
_symmetry.space_group_name_H-M   'P 1'
#
loop_
_entity.id
_entity.type
_entity.pdbx_description
1 polymer ?
#
loop_
_entity_poly.entity_id
_entity_poly.type
_entity_poly.pdbx_seq_one_letter_code
_entity_poly.pdbx_strand_id
1 'polypeptide(L)'
;MLALLGKFVPAIAYKIHNAGPPAEVTFKGIAIGNGWCDRETQVVNYSDYFYQLGIIDGKQALVIRNVTDQVVQNIRNENFEAARRLLGNVLGANAPGSSDPNYLLEFTGYQYPYYLLYTQYPPGEFYFPQYINLTRFKKAVHVGNLPFNIGEIVARYMINDIMRFVKTILIEIMNNYKVLIYNGQ
;
A
#
# COMPACT_ATOMS: atom_id res chain seq x y z
N MET A 1 2.89 -4.59 -2.32
CA MET A 1 2.00 -5.65 -1.78
C MET A 1 1.62 -5.41 -0.31
N LEU A 2 2.56 -5.03 0.57
CA LEU A 2 2.29 -4.80 2.01
C LEU A 2 1.15 -3.82 2.31
N ALA A 3 1.07 -2.71 1.59
CA ALA A 3 0.07 -1.69 1.90
C ALA A 3 -1.40 -2.16 1.68
N LEU A 4 -1.64 -3.15 0.82
CA LEU A 4 -2.99 -3.73 0.62
C LEU A 4 -3.38 -4.75 1.69
N LEU A 5 -2.45 -5.17 2.57
CA LEU A 5 -2.78 -6.03 3.71
C LEU A 5 -3.73 -5.35 4.69
N GLY A 6 -3.73 -4.01 4.74
CA GLY A 6 -4.73 -3.22 5.47
C GLY A 6 -6.17 -3.47 5.02
N LYS A 7 -6.38 -4.13 3.86
CA LYS A 7 -7.69 -4.51 3.33
C LYS A 7 -7.95 -5.99 3.40
N PHE A 8 -7.00 -6.78 2.90
CA PHE A 8 -7.16 -8.22 2.82
C PHE A 8 -7.25 -8.86 4.21
N VAL A 9 -6.44 -8.41 5.15
CA VAL A 9 -6.43 -8.99 6.50
C VAL A 9 -7.77 -8.76 7.21
N PRO A 10 -8.33 -7.53 7.27
CA PRO A 10 -9.69 -7.33 7.78
C PRO A 10 -10.76 -8.11 7.00
N ALA A 11 -10.70 -8.12 5.67
CA ALA A 11 -11.71 -8.81 4.85
C ALA A 11 -11.72 -10.33 5.07
N ILE A 12 -10.54 -10.96 5.17
CA ILE A 12 -10.40 -12.39 5.48
C ILE A 12 -10.91 -12.66 6.90
N ALA A 13 -10.51 -11.84 7.88
CA ALA A 13 -10.99 -11.96 9.25
C ALA A 13 -12.52 -11.88 9.33
N TYR A 14 -13.12 -10.96 8.57
CA TYR A 14 -14.57 -10.80 8.49
C TYR A 14 -15.26 -11.99 7.82
N LYS A 15 -14.64 -12.58 6.79
CA LYS A 15 -15.14 -13.82 6.20
C LYS A 15 -15.10 -14.97 7.21
N ILE A 16 -14.02 -15.10 7.99
CA ILE A 16 -13.89 -16.12 9.04
C ILE A 16 -14.92 -15.90 10.14
N HIS A 17 -15.06 -14.66 10.62
CA HIS A 17 -16.04 -14.28 11.64
C HIS A 17 -17.47 -14.69 11.25
N ASN A 18 -17.87 -14.41 9.99
CA ASN A 18 -19.22 -14.68 9.51
C ASN A 18 -19.46 -16.13 9.07
N ALA A 19 -18.42 -16.90 8.74
CA ALA A 19 -18.58 -18.28 8.29
C ALA A 19 -19.02 -19.25 9.42
N GLY A 20 -19.01 -18.80 10.68
CA GLY A 20 -19.14 -19.70 11.83
C GLY A 20 -17.88 -20.57 12.03
N PRO A 21 -17.84 -21.45 13.03
CA PRO A 21 -16.62 -22.22 13.33
C PRO A 21 -16.32 -23.26 12.25
N PRO A 22 -15.19 -23.19 11.53
CA PRO A 22 -14.62 -24.37 10.87
C PRO A 22 -14.03 -25.26 11.96
N ALA A 23 -14.34 -26.55 11.95
CA ALA A 23 -14.18 -27.48 13.07
C ALA A 23 -12.76 -27.65 13.65
N GLU A 24 -11.70 -27.07 13.06
CA GLU A 24 -10.31 -27.40 13.40
C GLU A 24 -9.40 -26.20 13.74
N VAL A 25 -9.79 -24.94 13.45
CA VAL A 25 -8.91 -23.77 13.66
C VAL A 25 -9.63 -22.67 14.44
N THR A 26 -9.06 -22.29 15.59
CA THR A 26 -9.56 -21.17 16.39
C THR A 26 -8.93 -19.85 15.94
N PHE A 27 -9.75 -18.95 15.39
CA PHE A 27 -9.32 -17.60 15.04
C PHE A 27 -9.19 -16.72 16.31
N LYS A 28 -8.02 -16.08 16.50
CA LYS A 28 -7.69 -15.32 17.73
C LYS A 28 -7.50 -13.82 17.52
N GLY A 29 -7.29 -13.38 16.29
CA GLY A 29 -6.97 -11.99 15.99
C GLY A 29 -6.15 -11.82 14.72
N ILE A 30 -5.80 -10.56 14.44
CA ILE A 30 -5.04 -10.15 13.26
C ILE A 30 -3.91 -9.19 13.62
N ALA A 31 -2.89 -9.15 12.78
CA ALA A 31 -1.85 -8.14 12.79
C ALA A 31 -1.74 -7.49 11.41
N ILE A 32 -1.67 -6.15 11.37
CA ILE A 32 -1.58 -5.35 10.15
C ILE A 32 -0.37 -4.44 10.27
N GLY A 33 0.62 -4.65 9.39
CA GLY A 33 1.84 -3.84 9.30
C GLY A 33 1.78 -2.86 8.14
N ASN A 34 2.05 -1.57 8.38
CA ASN A 34 2.09 -0.51 7.36
C ASN A 34 0.85 -0.54 6.42
N GLY A 35 -0.31 -0.84 6.99
CA GLY A 35 -1.52 -1.15 6.24
C GLY A 35 -2.32 0.09 5.82
N TRP A 36 -2.80 0.07 4.58
CA TRP A 36 -3.76 1.05 4.09
C TRP A 36 -5.21 0.62 4.40
N CYS A 37 -5.68 0.97 5.61
CA CYS A 37 -7.01 0.61 6.13
C CYS A 37 -8.06 1.72 5.97
N ASP A 38 -7.64 2.99 6.08
CA ASP A 38 -8.50 4.16 6.00
C ASP A 38 -7.83 5.23 5.12
N ARG A 39 -8.16 5.20 3.83
CA ARG A 39 -7.48 6.03 2.83
C ARG A 39 -7.69 7.50 3.05
N GLU A 40 -8.90 7.93 3.39
CA GLU A 40 -9.20 9.36 3.53
C GLU A 40 -8.37 10.00 4.64
N THR A 41 -8.23 9.30 5.78
CA THR A 41 -7.46 9.83 6.91
C THR A 41 -5.96 9.64 6.75
N GLN A 42 -5.51 8.60 6.02
CA GLN A 42 -4.09 8.34 5.85
C GLN A 42 -3.44 9.24 4.79
N VAL A 43 -4.13 9.56 3.67
CA VAL A 43 -3.50 10.30 2.55
C VAL A 43 -3.21 11.76 2.87
N VAL A 44 -4.03 12.41 3.72
CA VAL A 44 -3.85 13.84 4.06
C VAL A 44 -2.57 14.10 4.86
N ASN A 45 -2.02 13.08 5.51
CA ASN A 45 -0.86 13.23 6.39
C ASN A 45 0.48 13.27 5.63
N TYR A 46 0.53 12.94 4.34
CA TYR A 46 1.81 12.91 3.60
C TYR A 46 2.49 14.28 3.52
N SER A 47 1.72 15.36 3.39
CA SER A 47 2.26 16.73 3.41
C SER A 47 2.97 17.04 4.73
N ASP A 48 2.26 16.83 5.84
CA ASP A 48 2.77 17.10 7.19
C ASP A 48 3.95 16.18 7.51
N TYR A 49 3.86 14.90 7.14
CA TYR A 49 4.90 13.92 7.37
C TYR A 49 6.21 14.31 6.68
N PHE A 50 6.18 14.63 5.38
CA PHE A 50 7.37 15.03 4.65
C PHE A 50 7.94 16.36 5.17
N TYR A 51 7.08 17.32 5.55
CA TYR A 51 7.51 18.58 6.12
C TYR A 51 8.18 18.40 7.50
N GLN A 52 7.58 17.58 8.37
CA GLN A 52 8.12 17.29 9.70
C GLN A 52 9.46 16.53 9.65
N LEU A 53 9.67 15.72 8.61
CA LEU A 53 10.96 15.09 8.34
C LEU A 53 12.01 16.05 7.78
N GLY A 54 11.62 17.28 7.39
CA GLY A 54 12.53 18.28 6.83
C GLY A 54 12.99 17.97 5.40
N ILE A 55 12.33 17.04 4.70
CA ILE A 55 12.69 16.67 3.32
C ILE A 55 12.00 17.55 2.26
N ILE A 56 11.03 18.37 2.67
CA ILE A 56 10.39 19.39 1.84
C ILE A 56 10.23 20.71 2.62
N ASP A 57 10.11 21.82 1.89
CA ASP A 57 9.81 23.14 2.46
C ASP A 57 8.29 23.41 2.57
N GLY A 58 7.92 24.55 3.16
CA GLY A 58 6.52 24.92 3.35
C GLY A 58 5.75 25.15 2.04
N LYS A 59 6.41 25.60 0.97
CA LYS A 59 5.76 25.81 -0.33
C LYS A 59 5.46 24.46 -1.00
N GLN A 60 6.41 23.55 -0.96
CA GLN A 60 6.26 22.17 -1.44
C GLN A 60 5.20 21.41 -0.64
N ALA A 61 5.16 21.59 0.69
CA ALA A 61 4.13 21.00 1.55
C ALA A 61 2.72 21.46 1.17
N LEU A 62 2.53 22.75 0.83
CA LEU A 62 1.24 23.26 0.34
C LEU A 62 0.81 22.60 -0.98
N VAL A 63 1.75 22.35 -1.91
CA VAL A 63 1.45 21.64 -3.16
C VAL A 63 0.97 20.23 -2.86
N ILE A 64 1.70 19.48 -2.02
CA ILE A 64 1.31 18.11 -1.64
C ILE A 64 -0.05 18.11 -0.96
N ARG A 65 -0.32 19.05 -0.04
CA ARG A 65 -1.60 19.15 0.68
C ARG A 65 -2.77 19.33 -0.28
N ASN A 66 -2.65 20.26 -1.24
CA ASN A 66 -3.68 20.49 -2.25
C ASN A 66 -3.95 19.25 -3.10
N VAL A 67 -2.91 18.48 -3.44
CA VAL A 67 -3.06 17.23 -4.18
C VAL A 67 -3.73 16.17 -3.32
N THR A 68 -3.35 16.02 -2.05
CA THR A 68 -3.99 15.05 -1.14
C THR A 68 -5.44 15.40 -0.84
N ASP A 69 -5.81 16.67 -0.80
CA ASP A 69 -7.21 17.10 -0.66
C ASP A 69 -8.04 16.68 -1.89
N GLN A 70 -7.48 16.81 -3.09
CA GLN A 70 -8.12 16.30 -4.31
C GLN A 70 -8.22 14.77 -4.32
N VAL A 71 -7.24 14.06 -3.75
CA VAL A 71 -7.33 12.60 -3.56
C VAL A 71 -8.56 12.26 -2.71
N VAL A 72 -8.73 12.94 -1.56
CA VAL A 72 -9.90 12.72 -0.68
C VAL A 72 -11.22 13.04 -1.39
N GLN A 73 -11.30 14.14 -2.12
CA GLN A 73 -12.49 14.49 -2.90
C GLN A 73 -12.83 13.41 -3.94
N ASN A 74 -11.84 12.89 -4.65
CA ASN A 74 -12.05 11.81 -5.62
C ASN A 74 -12.46 10.50 -4.94
N ILE A 75 -11.92 10.16 -3.77
CA ILE A 75 -12.37 8.99 -3.00
C ILE A 75 -13.86 9.11 -2.65
N ARG A 76 -14.28 10.27 -2.14
CA ARG A 76 -15.68 10.54 -1.73
C ARG A 76 -16.66 10.53 -2.90
N ASN A 77 -16.19 10.93 -4.08
CA ASN A 77 -16.96 10.89 -5.32
C ASN A 77 -16.87 9.52 -6.03
N GLU A 78 -16.28 8.51 -5.40
CA GLU A 78 -16.03 7.17 -5.97
C GLU A 78 -15.16 7.15 -7.24
N ASN A 79 -14.45 8.23 -7.52
CA ASN A 79 -13.48 8.37 -8.62
C ASN A 79 -12.13 7.75 -8.22
N PHE A 80 -12.12 6.45 -7.90
CA PHE A 80 -10.98 5.77 -7.29
C PHE A 80 -9.73 5.72 -8.18
N GLU A 81 -9.88 5.61 -9.49
CA GLU A 81 -8.77 5.65 -10.43
C GLU A 81 -8.06 7.01 -10.41
N ALA A 82 -8.83 8.10 -10.47
CA ALA A 82 -8.29 9.46 -10.38
C ALA A 82 -7.60 9.68 -9.02
N ALA A 83 -8.22 9.24 -7.92
CA ALA A 83 -7.62 9.28 -6.59
C ALA A 83 -6.28 8.52 -6.54
N ARG A 84 -6.20 7.33 -7.14
CA ARG A 84 -4.98 6.51 -7.16
C ARG A 84 -3.89 7.15 -8.00
N ARG A 85 -4.24 7.76 -9.14
CA ARG A 85 -3.28 8.48 -9.99
C ARG A 85 -2.71 9.69 -9.25
N LEU A 86 -3.56 10.55 -8.68
CA LEU A 86 -3.12 11.72 -7.89
C LEU A 86 -2.24 11.34 -6.70
N LEU A 87 -2.59 10.27 -5.96
CA LEU A 87 -1.73 9.76 -4.88
C LEU A 87 -0.39 9.22 -5.41
N GLY A 88 -0.40 8.62 -6.61
CA GLY A 88 0.81 8.21 -7.31
C GLY A 88 1.79 9.37 -7.50
N ASN A 89 1.29 10.56 -7.83
CA ASN A 89 2.10 11.76 -8.01
C ASN A 89 2.85 12.17 -6.74
N VAL A 90 2.22 11.98 -5.58
CA VAL A 90 2.83 12.30 -4.28
C VAL A 90 3.93 11.31 -3.92
N LEU A 91 3.71 10.02 -4.18
CA LEU A 91 4.58 8.93 -3.73
C LEU A 91 5.56 8.42 -4.79
N GLY A 92 5.59 9.03 -5.98
CA GLY A 92 6.38 8.52 -7.10
C GLY A 92 5.98 7.12 -7.55
N ALA A 93 4.71 6.75 -7.37
CA ALA A 93 4.16 5.43 -7.64
C ALA A 93 3.21 5.44 -8.85
N ASN A 94 3.58 6.21 -9.87
CA ASN A 94 2.87 6.35 -11.15
C ASN A 94 3.11 5.15 -12.06
N ALA A 95 2.23 4.96 -13.05
CA ALA A 95 2.42 3.92 -14.05
C ALA A 95 3.72 4.17 -14.84
N PRO A 96 4.46 3.11 -15.23
CA PRO A 96 5.65 3.25 -16.06
C PRO A 96 5.35 4.05 -17.34
N GLY A 97 6.21 5.04 -17.65
CA GLY A 97 6.05 5.91 -18.81
C GLY A 97 4.98 7.00 -18.67
N SER A 98 4.37 7.17 -17.49
CA SER A 98 3.47 8.30 -17.24
C SER A 98 4.22 9.64 -17.32
N SER A 99 3.55 10.66 -17.88
CA SER A 99 3.98 12.06 -17.84
C SER A 99 3.49 12.80 -16.59
N ASP A 100 2.92 12.07 -15.63
CA ASP A 100 2.44 12.64 -14.38
C ASP A 100 3.59 13.13 -13.49
N PRO A 101 3.38 14.22 -12.72
CA PRO A 101 4.38 14.70 -11.78
C PRO A 101 4.81 13.62 -10.79
N ASN A 102 6.07 13.67 -10.36
CA ASN A 102 6.58 12.85 -9.27
C ASN A 102 7.14 13.77 -8.18
N TYR A 103 6.27 14.22 -7.28
CA TYR A 103 6.63 15.20 -6.25
C TYR A 103 7.67 14.68 -5.26
N LEU A 104 7.67 13.38 -4.94
CA LEU A 104 8.71 12.80 -4.11
C LEU A 104 10.09 13.01 -4.77
N LEU A 105 10.22 12.62 -6.04
CA LEU A 105 11.48 12.78 -6.77
C LEU A 105 11.82 14.25 -7.01
N GLU A 106 10.88 15.05 -7.49
CA GLU A 106 11.11 16.45 -7.86
C GLU A 106 11.47 17.34 -6.67
N PHE A 107 10.85 17.13 -5.51
CA PHE A 107 11.05 17.99 -4.35
C PHE A 107 12.20 17.52 -3.47
N THR A 108 12.46 16.22 -3.41
CA THR A 108 13.42 15.63 -2.44
C THR A 108 14.61 14.96 -3.11
N GLY A 109 14.51 14.61 -4.40
CA GLY A 109 15.46 13.74 -5.10
C GLY A 109 15.26 12.24 -4.82
N TYR A 110 14.26 11.85 -4.02
CA TYR A 110 14.11 10.46 -3.57
C TYR A 110 13.27 9.66 -4.56
N GLN A 111 13.66 8.41 -4.78
CA GLN A 111 12.96 7.49 -5.68
C GLN A 111 12.29 6.34 -4.93
N TYR A 112 12.63 6.13 -3.65
CA TYR A 112 12.19 4.97 -2.88
C TYR A 112 11.17 5.38 -1.82
N PRO A 113 9.85 5.24 -2.10
CA PRO A 113 8.80 5.73 -1.20
C PRO A 113 8.55 4.85 0.03
N TYR A 114 9.21 3.68 0.12
CA TYR A 114 8.95 2.71 1.18
C TYR A 114 9.79 2.96 2.43
N TYR A 115 10.97 3.57 2.29
CA TYR A 115 11.83 3.90 3.42
C TYR A 115 12.66 5.13 3.12
N LEU A 116 12.32 6.25 3.77
CA LEU A 116 12.90 7.56 3.48
C LEU A 116 14.35 7.71 3.96
N LEU A 117 14.95 6.69 4.59
CA LEU A 117 16.41 6.67 4.78
C LEU A 117 17.18 6.35 3.50
N TYR A 118 16.52 5.77 2.50
CA TYR A 118 17.12 5.51 1.19
C TYR A 118 16.57 6.49 0.17
N THR A 119 17.48 7.20 -0.50
CA THR A 119 17.13 8.10 -1.60
C THR A 119 16.89 7.35 -2.91
N GLN A 120 17.39 6.11 -3.02
CA GLN A 120 17.25 5.24 -4.19
C GLN A 120 16.84 3.83 -3.78
N TYR A 121 16.35 3.04 -4.73
CA TYR A 121 16.04 1.64 -4.50
C TYR A 121 17.31 0.89 -4.06
N PRO A 122 17.34 0.28 -2.86
CA PRO A 122 18.51 -0.45 -2.42
C PRO A 122 18.70 -1.71 -3.30
N PRO A 123 19.95 -2.12 -3.60
CA PRO A 123 20.23 -3.28 -4.47
C PRO A 123 19.53 -4.57 -4.03
N GLY A 124 19.30 -4.71 -2.71
CA GLY A 124 18.61 -5.85 -2.11
C GLY A 124 17.20 -6.11 -2.65
N GLU A 125 16.48 -5.08 -3.10
CA GLU A 125 15.12 -5.20 -3.68
C GLU A 125 15.10 -6.11 -4.91
N PHE A 126 16.22 -6.23 -5.62
CA PHE A 126 16.30 -6.95 -6.88
C PHE A 126 16.78 -8.40 -6.71
N TYR A 127 17.28 -8.80 -5.54
CA TYR A 127 17.85 -10.13 -5.32
C TYR A 127 16.81 -11.24 -5.21
N PHE A 128 15.67 -10.96 -4.58
CA PHE A 128 14.64 -11.99 -4.39
C PHE A 128 14.07 -12.52 -5.71
N PRO A 129 13.63 -11.67 -6.68
CA PRO A 129 13.16 -12.15 -7.98
C PRO A 129 14.20 -12.98 -8.74
N GLN A 130 15.49 -12.63 -8.63
CA GLN A 130 16.59 -13.38 -9.26
C GLN A 130 16.76 -14.76 -8.63
N TYR A 131 16.75 -14.82 -7.29
CA TYR A 131 16.95 -16.05 -6.54
C TYR A 131 15.85 -17.09 -6.79
N ILE A 132 14.58 -16.67 -6.74
CA ILE A 132 13.45 -17.59 -6.96
C ILE A 132 13.32 -18.04 -8.41
N ASN A 133 13.97 -17.33 -9.34
CA ASN A 133 14.01 -17.73 -10.75
C ASN A 133 15.05 -18.83 -11.05
N LEU A 134 15.95 -19.14 -10.10
CA LEU A 134 16.94 -20.21 -10.27
C LEU A 134 16.28 -21.57 -10.44
N THR A 135 16.79 -22.39 -11.38
CA THR A 135 16.29 -23.76 -11.63
C THR A 135 16.26 -24.61 -10.36
N ARG A 136 17.29 -24.51 -9.52
CA ARG A 136 17.36 -25.25 -8.25
C ARG A 136 16.23 -24.87 -7.29
N PHE A 137 15.88 -23.58 -7.22
CA PHE A 137 14.80 -23.10 -6.37
C PHE A 137 13.47 -23.58 -6.90
N LYS A 138 13.19 -23.35 -8.20
CA LYS A 138 11.94 -23.79 -8.84
C LYS A 138 11.70 -25.29 -8.72
N LYS A 139 12.76 -26.10 -8.86
CA LYS A 139 12.71 -27.55 -8.64
C LYS A 139 12.38 -27.91 -7.20
N ALA A 140 12.97 -27.22 -6.22
CA ALA A 140 12.76 -27.47 -4.80
C ALA A 140 11.34 -27.12 -4.32
N VAL A 141 10.70 -26.10 -4.91
CA VAL A 141 9.33 -25.70 -4.58
C VAL A 141 8.27 -26.25 -5.55
N HIS A 142 8.67 -27.11 -6.48
CA HIS A 142 7.79 -27.81 -7.43
C HIS A 142 6.91 -26.91 -8.31
N VAL A 143 7.37 -25.71 -8.67
CA VAL A 143 6.62 -24.75 -9.52
C VAL A 143 6.87 -24.92 -11.02
N GLY A 144 7.68 -25.91 -11.41
CA GLY A 144 8.07 -26.13 -12.81
C GLY A 144 8.81 -24.94 -13.41
N ASN A 145 8.48 -24.58 -14.65
CA ASN A 145 9.13 -23.48 -15.39
C ASN A 145 8.35 -22.17 -15.35
N LEU A 146 7.37 -22.02 -14.46
CA LEU A 146 6.54 -20.82 -14.39
C LEU A 146 7.41 -19.56 -14.14
N PRO A 147 7.12 -18.42 -14.80
CA PRO A 147 7.77 -17.15 -14.52
C PRO A 147 7.28 -16.58 -13.19
N PHE A 148 8.17 -15.87 -12.50
CA PHE A 148 7.78 -15.08 -11.34
C PHE A 148 7.12 -13.78 -11.80
N ASN A 149 5.96 -13.45 -11.24
CA ASN A 149 5.21 -12.24 -11.54
C ASN A 149 5.09 -11.38 -10.27
N ILE A 150 5.42 -10.08 -10.38
CA ILE A 150 5.38 -9.13 -9.26
C ILE A 150 4.00 -8.49 -9.01
N GLY A 151 2.95 -8.97 -9.72
CA GLY A 151 1.56 -8.60 -9.45
C GLY A 151 1.08 -7.28 -10.05
N GLU A 152 1.80 -6.69 -11.02
CA GLU A 152 1.42 -5.44 -11.68
C GLU A 152 0.02 -5.52 -12.33
N ILE A 153 -0.25 -6.62 -13.05
CA ILE A 153 -1.54 -6.87 -13.69
C ILE A 153 -2.66 -6.88 -12.66
N VAL A 154 -2.45 -7.57 -11.53
CA VAL A 154 -3.43 -7.62 -10.43
C VAL A 154 -3.69 -6.22 -9.88
N ALA A 155 -2.64 -5.44 -9.63
CA ALA A 155 -2.78 -4.06 -9.14
C ALA A 155 -3.59 -3.18 -10.09
N ARG A 156 -3.46 -3.38 -11.41
CA ARG A 156 -4.25 -2.67 -12.43
C ARG A 156 -5.73 -3.03 -12.36
N TYR A 157 -6.07 -4.32 -12.29
CA TYR A 157 -7.47 -4.74 -12.14
C TYR A 157 -8.07 -4.34 -10.80
N MET A 158 -7.23 -4.18 -9.77
CA MET A 158 -7.66 -3.77 -8.44
C MET A 158 -7.73 -2.25 -8.25
N ILE A 159 -7.47 -1.42 -9.28
CA ILE A 159 -7.33 0.04 -9.13
C ILE A 159 -8.51 0.68 -8.36
N ASN A 160 -9.72 0.23 -8.66
CA ASN A 160 -10.96 0.70 -8.03
C ASN A 160 -11.12 0.22 -6.58
N ASP A 161 -10.47 -0.89 -6.22
CA ASP A 161 -10.46 -1.37 -4.86
C ASP A 161 -9.35 -0.69 -4.05
N ILE A 162 -8.18 -0.38 -4.62
CA ILE A 162 -7.02 0.19 -3.90
C ILE A 162 -7.40 1.42 -3.08
N MET A 163 -8.25 2.31 -3.57
CA MET A 163 -8.60 3.56 -2.89
C MET A 163 -9.87 3.47 -2.02
N ARG A 164 -10.59 2.34 -2.05
CA ARG A 164 -11.75 2.11 -1.19
C ARG A 164 -11.36 2.00 0.29
N PHE A 165 -12.36 2.07 1.14
CA PHE A 165 -12.20 2.05 2.58
C PHE A 165 -12.68 0.73 3.18
N VAL A 166 -12.08 0.32 4.30
CA VAL A 166 -12.48 -0.89 5.02
C VAL A 166 -12.73 -0.67 6.53
N LYS A 167 -12.95 0.56 7.06
CA LYS A 167 -13.18 0.71 8.53
C LYS A 167 -14.33 -0.16 8.99
N THR A 168 -15.45 -0.21 8.28
CA THR A 168 -16.65 -0.90 8.82
C THR A 168 -16.32 -2.35 9.14
N ILE A 169 -15.60 -3.00 8.23
CA ILE A 169 -15.06 -4.35 8.41
C ILE A 169 -14.03 -4.39 9.55
N LEU A 170 -13.09 -3.44 9.59
CA LEU A 170 -12.06 -3.40 10.63
C LEU A 170 -12.65 -3.18 12.03
N ILE A 171 -13.64 -2.30 12.19
CA ILE A 171 -14.36 -2.02 13.44
C ILE A 171 -15.03 -3.29 13.95
N GLU A 172 -15.72 -4.03 13.09
CA GLU A 172 -16.33 -5.30 13.48
C GLU A 172 -15.29 -6.28 14.02
N ILE A 173 -14.14 -6.38 13.36
CA ILE A 173 -13.07 -7.26 13.81
C ILE A 173 -12.43 -6.77 15.12
N MET A 174 -12.26 -5.46 15.30
CA MET A 174 -11.75 -4.88 16.55
C MET A 174 -12.68 -5.09 17.74
N ASN A 175 -13.99 -5.14 17.50
CA ASN A 175 -14.98 -5.39 18.56
C ASN A 175 -14.99 -6.85 19.02
N ASN A 176 -14.56 -7.79 18.19
CA ASN A 176 -14.67 -9.23 18.45
C ASN A 176 -13.33 -9.94 18.68
N TYR A 177 -12.21 -9.37 18.24
CA TYR A 177 -10.89 -10.02 18.26
C TYR A 177 -9.75 -9.05 18.61
N LYS A 178 -8.60 -9.62 18.97
CA LYS A 178 -7.37 -8.83 19.17
C LYS A 178 -6.86 -8.33 17.82
N VAL A 179 -6.55 -7.04 17.74
CA VAL A 179 -6.01 -6.40 16.53
C VAL A 179 -4.73 -5.67 16.89
N LEU A 180 -3.63 -6.02 16.21
CA LEU A 180 -2.36 -5.28 16.27
C LEU A 180 -2.18 -4.49 14.98
N ILE A 181 -2.13 -3.15 15.08
CA ILE A 181 -1.73 -2.28 13.97
C ILE A 181 -0.34 -1.76 14.30
N TYR A 182 0.66 -2.07 13.46
CA TYR A 182 2.04 -1.65 13.65
C TYR A 182 2.58 -0.96 12.39
N ASN A 183 3.53 -0.05 12.57
CA ASN A 183 4.16 0.67 11.46
C ASN A 183 5.65 0.79 11.74
N GLY A 184 6.48 0.55 10.71
CA GLY A 184 7.84 1.10 10.69
C GLY A 184 7.79 2.62 10.52
N GLN A 185 8.68 3.31 11.24
CA GLN A 185 8.93 4.74 11.04
C GLN A 185 9.85 4.96 9.85
#